data_AF-A0A3D1NU75-F1
#
_entry.id   AF-A0A3D1NU75-F1
#
_cell.length_a   1.000
_cell.length_b   1.000
_cell.length_c   1.000
_cell.angle_alpha   90.00
_cell.angle_beta   90.00
_cell.angle_gamma   90.00
#
_symmetry.space_group_name_H-M   'P 1'
#
loop_
_entity.id
_entity.type
_entity.pdbx_description
1 polymer ?
#
loop_
_entity_poly.entity_id
_entity_poly.type
_entity_poly.pdbx_seq_one_letter_code
_entity_poly.pdbx_strand_id
1 'polypeptide(L)'
;METKGYVHVYTGNGKGKTTAAFGLALRALCAGKGVYVGQFVKSMKYNETKIERLFNGSDPAFGRIRIEQLGRGCFIGKDPELADAEAARKGWARCADLLRSGEYDVVILDELTIALHFGLLSTAVVLDVLRSRHPAVEVVITGRYAPQALIDAADLVTEMCDVKHYYTQGVLSRDGIDR
;
A
#
# COMPACT_ATOMS: atom_id res chain seq x y z
N MET A 1 3.63 16.27 23.21
CA MET A 1 2.78 15.09 22.94
C MET A 1 3.54 14.24 21.95
N GLU A 2 3.80 12.97 22.27
CA GLU A 2 4.37 12.04 21.29
C GLU A 2 3.38 11.86 20.15
N THR A 3 3.83 12.10 18.92
CA THR A 3 2.99 11.92 17.73
C THR A 3 2.75 10.42 17.56
N LYS A 4 1.51 9.97 17.73
CA LYS A 4 1.10 8.57 17.50
C LYS A 4 0.65 8.39 16.05
N GLY A 5 1.20 7.40 15.37
CA GLY A 5 0.74 6.93 14.06
C GLY A 5 -0.26 5.78 14.19
N TYR A 6 -1.19 5.69 13.25
CA TYR A 6 -2.28 4.71 13.23
C TYR A 6 -2.18 3.75 12.04
N VAL A 7 -2.96 2.68 12.08
CA VAL A 7 -3.04 1.67 11.01
C VAL A 7 -4.38 1.77 10.30
N HIS A 8 -4.33 2.07 9.01
CA HIS A 8 -5.48 2.12 8.11
C HIS A 8 -5.53 0.89 7.21
N VAL A 9 -6.71 0.31 7.03
CA VAL A 9 -6.96 -0.77 6.07
C VAL A 9 -8.05 -0.32 5.09
N TYR A 10 -7.68 -0.18 3.81
CA TYR A 10 -8.60 0.10 2.72
C TYR A 10 -8.84 -1.18 1.92
N THR A 11 -9.97 -1.85 2.19
CA THR A 11 -10.29 -3.15 1.59
C THR A 11 -11.62 -3.14 0.82
N GLY A 12 -12.16 -4.31 0.49
CA GLY A 12 -13.41 -4.46 -0.27
C GLY A 12 -13.20 -4.60 -1.78
N ASN A 13 -14.28 -4.96 -2.47
CA ASN A 13 -14.26 -5.30 -3.89
C ASN A 13 -14.40 -4.10 -4.84
N GLY A 14 -14.86 -2.96 -4.32
CA GLY A 14 -15.03 -1.72 -5.07
C GLY A 14 -13.70 -1.08 -5.45
N LYS A 15 -13.75 -0.29 -6.53
CA LYS A 15 -12.63 0.57 -6.94
C LYS A 15 -12.44 1.70 -5.94
N GLY A 16 -11.18 2.03 -5.64
CA GLY A 16 -10.83 3.25 -4.89
C GLY A 16 -9.72 3.09 -3.86
N LYS A 17 -9.31 1.87 -3.52
CA LYS A 17 -8.43 1.57 -2.37
C LYS A 17 -7.06 2.23 -2.52
N THR A 18 -6.38 1.91 -3.63
CA THR A 18 -5.09 2.51 -3.97
C THR A 18 -5.21 4.01 -4.20
N THR A 19 -6.25 4.50 -4.89
CA THR A 19 -6.40 5.94 -5.12
C THR A 19 -6.63 6.72 -3.84
N ALA A 20 -7.36 6.17 -2.86
CA ALA A 20 -7.52 6.77 -1.53
C ALA A 20 -6.18 6.80 -0.77
N ALA A 21 -5.38 5.73 -0.84
CA ALA A 21 -4.04 5.69 -0.26
C ALA A 21 -3.10 6.75 -0.87
N PHE A 22 -3.09 6.90 -2.20
CA PHE A 22 -2.33 7.95 -2.88
C PHE A 22 -2.87 9.35 -2.60
N GLY A 23 -4.18 9.51 -2.41
CA GLY A 23 -4.76 10.76 -1.94
C GLY A 23 -4.27 11.16 -0.54
N LEU A 24 -4.14 10.19 0.37
CA LEU A 24 -3.52 10.41 1.68
C LEU A 24 -2.02 10.75 1.54
N ALA A 25 -1.29 10.04 0.69
CA ALA A 25 0.11 10.33 0.40
C ALA A 25 0.28 11.79 -0.05
N LEU A 26 -0.54 12.26 -0.99
CA LEU A 26 -0.51 13.65 -1.45
C LEU A 26 -0.76 14.63 -0.30
N ARG A 27 -1.73 14.36 0.57
CA ARG A 27 -1.99 15.20 1.76
C ARG A 27 -0.79 15.27 2.69
N ALA A 28 -0.14 14.12 2.96
CA ALA A 28 1.04 14.05 3.80
C ALA A 28 2.22 14.83 3.18
N LEU A 29 2.47 14.62 1.88
CA LEU A 29 3.52 15.32 1.15
C LEU A 29 3.33 16.84 1.14
N CYS A 30 2.10 17.32 0.93
CA CYS A 30 1.77 18.74 1.01
C CYS A 30 1.94 19.34 2.42
N ALA A 31 2.02 18.49 3.46
CA ALA A 31 2.30 18.88 4.83
C ALA A 31 3.78 18.69 5.24
N GLY A 32 4.69 18.52 4.26
CA GLY A 32 6.12 18.36 4.53
C GLY A 32 6.54 16.95 4.99
N LYS A 33 5.65 15.95 4.89
CA LYS A 33 5.88 14.61 5.45
C LYS A 33 6.51 13.65 4.46
N GLY A 34 7.41 12.78 4.94
CA GLY A 34 7.99 11.70 4.15
C GLY A 34 6.99 10.56 3.95
N VAL A 35 6.83 10.11 2.71
CA VAL A 35 5.97 8.96 2.36
C VAL A 35 6.78 7.86 1.65
N TYR A 36 6.60 6.62 2.07
CA TYR A 36 7.05 5.45 1.33
C TYR A 36 5.86 4.64 0.83
N VAL A 37 5.91 4.15 -0.40
CA VAL A 37 4.90 3.29 -1.00
C VAL A 37 5.55 2.00 -1.51
N GLY A 38 5.25 0.89 -0.86
CA GLY A 38 5.60 -0.45 -1.31
C GLY A 38 4.41 -1.09 -2.01
N GLN A 39 4.53 -1.37 -3.31
CA GLN A 39 3.47 -1.97 -4.13
C GLN A 39 3.68 -3.48 -4.28
N PHE A 40 2.96 -4.28 -3.50
CA PHE A 40 3.01 -5.73 -3.58
C PHE A 40 2.31 -6.24 -4.85
N VAL A 41 2.72 -7.40 -5.35
CA VAL A 41 2.17 -8.08 -6.53
C VAL A 41 2.37 -7.31 -7.86
N LYS A 42 2.58 -6.00 -7.85
CA LYS A 42 2.83 -5.17 -9.03
C LYS A 42 4.29 -5.27 -9.49
N SER A 43 4.51 -5.33 -10.80
CA SER A 43 5.84 -5.26 -11.44
C SER A 43 6.04 -4.03 -12.33
N MET A 44 4.97 -3.31 -12.65
CA MET A 44 5.00 -2.13 -13.51
C MET A 44 4.66 -0.87 -12.73
N LYS A 45 5.26 0.24 -13.17
CA LYS A 45 4.92 1.59 -12.71
C LYS A 45 3.65 2.08 -13.41
N TYR A 46 2.70 2.53 -12.62
CA TYR A 46 1.47 3.19 -13.09
C TYR A 46 1.62 4.72 -13.05
N ASN A 47 0.64 5.44 -13.59
CA ASN A 47 0.73 6.90 -13.74
C ASN A 47 1.00 7.64 -12.41
N GLU A 48 0.45 7.17 -11.30
CA GLU A 48 0.65 7.78 -9.98
C GLU A 48 2.11 7.79 -9.52
N THR A 49 2.96 6.88 -10.03
CA THR A 49 4.37 6.83 -9.61
C THR A 49 5.19 8.03 -10.09
N LYS A 50 4.69 8.80 -11.07
CA LYS A 50 5.34 10.01 -11.57
C LYS A 50 5.42 11.13 -10.54
N ILE A 51 4.63 11.04 -9.45
CA ILE A 51 4.61 12.00 -8.33
C ILE A 51 5.98 12.21 -7.68
N GLU A 52 6.87 11.21 -7.70
CA GLU A 52 8.24 11.33 -7.17
C GLU A 52 8.99 12.52 -7.78
N ARG A 53 8.75 12.82 -9.07
CA ARG A 53 9.39 13.93 -9.79
C ARG A 53 8.91 15.31 -9.34
N LEU A 54 7.72 15.39 -8.76
CA LEU A 54 7.11 16.65 -8.32
C LEU A 54 7.55 17.04 -6.91
N PHE A 55 7.82 16.06 -6.05
CA PHE A 55 8.04 16.25 -4.62
C PHE A 55 9.52 16.13 -4.21
N ASN A 56 10.31 15.32 -4.92
CA ASN A 56 11.72 15.14 -4.56
C ASN A 56 12.60 16.25 -5.17
N GLY A 57 12.78 17.34 -4.42
CA GLY A 57 13.76 18.39 -4.73
C GLY A 57 13.21 19.67 -5.35
N SER A 58 11.90 19.88 -5.33
CA SER A 58 11.24 21.06 -5.90
C SER A 58 11.10 22.23 -4.92
N ASP A 59 10.71 21.96 -3.67
CA ASP A 59 10.51 22.97 -2.61
C ASP A 59 10.66 22.33 -1.21
N PRO A 60 11.46 22.90 -0.29
CA PRO A 60 11.60 22.38 1.08
C PRO A 60 10.31 22.35 1.92
N ALA A 61 9.27 23.09 1.53
CA ALA A 61 7.97 23.05 2.18
C ALA A 61 7.22 21.73 1.94
N PHE A 62 7.61 20.99 0.90
CA PHE A 62 7.02 19.71 0.55
C PHE A 62 7.82 18.53 1.10
N GLY A 63 7.11 17.45 1.37
CA GLY A 63 7.70 16.18 1.78
C GLY A 63 8.34 15.42 0.62
N ARG A 64 8.99 14.30 0.94
CA ARG A 64 9.60 13.39 -0.04
C ARG A 64 8.78 12.13 -0.20
N ILE A 65 8.79 11.55 -1.41
CA ILE A 65 8.14 10.25 -1.67
C ILE A 65 9.07 9.26 -2.36
N ARG A 66 9.00 8.00 -1.94
CA ARG A 66 9.65 6.87 -2.63
C ARG A 66 8.63 5.77 -2.91
N ILE A 67 8.62 5.27 -4.13
CA ILE A 67 7.68 4.25 -4.60
C ILE A 67 8.45 3.06 -5.18
N GLU A 68 8.20 1.87 -4.64
CA GLU A 68 8.87 0.63 -5.05
C GLU A 68 7.85 -0.44 -5.43
N GLN A 69 8.09 -1.11 -6.55
CA GLN A 69 7.36 -2.31 -6.94
C GLN A 69 8.01 -3.52 -6.26
N LEU A 70 7.23 -4.22 -5.44
CA LEU A 70 7.65 -5.32 -4.58
C LEU A 70 7.09 -6.67 -5.04
N GLY A 71 6.71 -6.77 -6.33
CA GLY A 71 6.14 -7.97 -6.91
C GLY A 71 6.64 -8.24 -8.33
N ARG A 72 6.20 -9.37 -8.88
CA ARG A 72 6.55 -9.85 -10.24
C ARG A 72 5.41 -9.72 -11.25
N GLY A 73 4.26 -9.16 -10.86
CA GLY A 73 3.08 -8.97 -11.69
C GLY A 73 1.86 -9.71 -11.15
N CYS A 74 0.65 -9.32 -11.59
CA CYS A 74 -0.59 -9.93 -11.13
C CYS A 74 -0.72 -11.42 -11.50
N PHE A 75 -1.33 -12.19 -10.61
CA PHE A 75 -1.58 -13.64 -10.73
C PHE A 75 -2.85 -13.98 -11.52
N ILE A 76 -3.26 -13.16 -12.49
CA ILE A 76 -4.54 -13.41 -13.19
C ILE A 76 -4.40 -14.70 -14.01
N GLY A 77 -5.11 -15.75 -13.58
CA GLY A 77 -5.18 -17.04 -14.25
C GLY A 77 -3.99 -17.98 -13.99
N LYS A 78 -3.15 -17.72 -12.98
CA LYS A 78 -2.03 -18.60 -12.61
C LYS A 78 -1.82 -18.66 -11.10
N ASP A 79 -1.40 -19.82 -10.61
CA ASP A 79 -0.97 -19.96 -9.22
C ASP A 79 0.37 -19.22 -8.98
N PRO A 80 0.61 -18.68 -7.78
CA PRO A 80 1.88 -18.04 -7.47
C PRO A 80 3.03 -19.03 -7.46
N GLU A 81 4.19 -18.58 -7.94
CA GLU A 81 5.43 -19.35 -7.95
C GLU A 81 6.27 -19.07 -6.69
N LEU A 82 7.26 -19.94 -6.43
CA LEU A 82 8.24 -19.72 -5.36
C LEU A 82 8.95 -18.37 -5.46
N ALA A 83 9.23 -17.91 -6.68
CA ALA A 83 9.88 -16.62 -6.91
C ALA A 83 8.96 -15.42 -6.59
N ASP A 84 7.64 -15.61 -6.59
CA ASP A 84 6.68 -14.58 -6.17
C ASP A 84 6.63 -14.46 -4.65
N ALA A 85 6.65 -15.60 -3.94
CA ALA A 85 6.79 -15.62 -2.49
C ALA A 85 8.12 -14.99 -2.05
N GLU A 86 9.21 -15.26 -2.76
CA GLU A 86 10.51 -14.65 -2.47
C GLU A 86 10.52 -13.13 -2.70
N ALA A 87 9.91 -12.66 -3.79
CA ALA A 87 9.76 -11.23 -4.03
C ALA A 87 8.94 -10.56 -2.91
N ALA A 88 7.82 -11.17 -2.51
CA ALA A 88 6.98 -10.68 -1.42
C ALA A 88 7.73 -10.64 -0.08
N ARG A 89 8.52 -11.66 0.26
CA ARG A 89 9.33 -11.69 1.49
C ARG A 89 10.41 -10.61 1.49
N LYS A 90 11.13 -10.43 0.37
CA LYS A 90 12.14 -9.36 0.24
C LYS A 90 11.52 -7.98 0.36
N GLY A 91 10.41 -7.75 -0.34
CA GLY A 91 9.67 -6.50 -0.25
C GLY A 91 9.14 -6.25 1.16
N TRP A 92 8.63 -7.29 1.82
CA TRP A 92 8.19 -7.19 3.20
C TRP A 92 9.33 -6.86 4.17
N ALA A 93 10.49 -7.50 4.04
CA ALA A 93 11.66 -7.18 4.87
C ALA A 93 12.05 -5.70 4.74
N ARG A 94 12.06 -5.18 3.50
CA ARG A 94 12.30 -3.76 3.23
C ARG A 94 11.27 -2.86 3.93
N CYS A 95 9.98 -3.16 3.80
CA CYS A 95 8.92 -2.40 4.47
C CYS A 95 9.02 -2.48 5.99
N ALA A 96 9.34 -3.64 6.54
CA ALA A 96 9.47 -3.85 7.98
C ALA A 96 10.60 -3.01 8.59
N ASP A 97 11.73 -2.90 7.89
CA ASP A 97 12.84 -2.04 8.32
C ASP A 97 12.43 -0.56 8.34
N LEU A 98 11.72 -0.10 7.30
CA LEU A 98 11.22 1.28 7.21
C LEU A 98 10.16 1.60 8.28
N LEU A 99 9.27 0.66 8.56
CA LEU A 99 8.27 0.78 9.63
C LEU A 99 8.92 0.91 11.01
N ARG A 100 10.03 0.19 11.25
CA ARG A 100 10.75 0.24 12.53
C ARG A 100 11.68 1.44 12.65
N SER A 101 12.28 1.89 11.56
CA SER A 101 13.25 2.98 11.57
C SER A 101 12.61 4.36 11.76
N GLY A 102 11.34 4.52 11.35
CA GLY A 102 10.69 5.83 11.33
C GLY A 102 11.26 6.78 10.28
N GLU A 103 11.99 6.27 9.27
CA GLU A 103 12.59 7.09 8.21
C GLU A 103 11.54 7.87 7.38
N TYR A 104 10.32 7.34 7.34
CA TYR A 104 9.16 7.96 6.68
C TYR A 104 8.04 8.11 7.70
N ASP A 105 7.30 9.22 7.64
CA ASP A 105 6.15 9.47 8.49
C ASP A 105 4.97 8.56 8.11
N VAL A 106 4.80 8.28 6.81
CA VAL A 106 3.71 7.43 6.28
C VAL A 106 4.27 6.30 5.43
N VAL A 107 3.85 5.07 5.72
CA VAL A 107 4.21 3.87 4.95
C VAL A 107 2.95 3.24 4.37
N ILE A 108 2.86 3.21 3.05
CA ILE A 108 1.76 2.60 2.29
C ILE A 108 2.19 1.23 1.77
N LEU A 109 1.45 0.21 2.17
CA LEU A 109 1.61 -1.19 1.81
C LEU A 109 0.50 -1.56 0.82
N ASP A 110 0.66 -1.13 -0.42
CA ASP A 110 -0.34 -1.25 -1.47
C ASP A 110 -0.44 -2.71 -1.95
N GLU A 111 -1.67 -3.24 -2.02
CA GLU A 111 -2.01 -4.63 -2.38
C GLU A 111 -1.37 -5.71 -1.48
N LEU A 112 -0.93 -5.36 -0.26
CA LEU A 112 -0.38 -6.34 0.69
C LEU A 112 -1.38 -7.44 1.04
N THR A 113 -2.67 -7.10 1.17
CA THR A 113 -3.70 -8.10 1.50
C THR A 113 -3.89 -9.15 0.41
N ILE A 114 -3.61 -8.81 -0.85
CA ILE A 114 -3.56 -9.78 -1.95
C ILE A 114 -2.39 -10.76 -1.75
N ALA A 115 -1.21 -10.26 -1.36
CA ALA A 115 -0.07 -11.12 -1.06
C ALA A 115 -0.34 -12.08 0.12
N LEU A 116 -1.10 -11.62 1.12
CA LEU A 116 -1.56 -12.45 2.24
C LEU A 116 -2.58 -13.51 1.77
N HIS A 117 -3.55 -13.11 0.95
CA HIS A 117 -4.58 -14.00 0.43
C HIS A 117 -4.00 -15.17 -0.38
N PHE A 118 -2.98 -14.90 -1.19
CA PHE A 118 -2.26 -15.92 -1.97
C PHE A 118 -1.19 -16.68 -1.17
N GLY A 119 -1.06 -16.45 0.15
CA GLY A 119 -0.11 -17.17 0.99
C GLY A 119 1.37 -16.84 0.73
N LEU A 120 1.66 -15.72 0.07
CA LEU A 120 3.04 -15.28 -0.20
C LEU A 120 3.76 -14.82 1.08
N LEU A 121 2.98 -14.33 2.03
CA LEU A 121 3.40 -13.88 3.34
C LEU A 121 2.33 -14.28 4.36
N SER A 122 2.73 -14.61 5.59
CA SER A 122 1.76 -14.91 6.65
C SER A 122 1.26 -13.63 7.34
N THR A 123 -0.02 -13.62 7.70
CA THR A 123 -0.63 -12.50 8.45
C THR A 123 0.07 -12.25 9.79
N ALA A 124 0.54 -13.31 10.46
CA ALA A 124 1.25 -13.20 11.74
C ALA A 124 2.52 -12.34 11.63
N VAL A 125 3.32 -12.56 10.58
CA VAL A 125 4.54 -11.79 10.32
C VAL A 125 4.23 -10.30 10.08
N VAL A 126 3.09 -9.99 9.45
CA VAL A 126 2.64 -8.60 9.30
C VAL A 126 2.27 -7.97 10.64
N LEU A 127 1.43 -8.67 11.42
CA LEU A 127 0.97 -8.17 12.72
C LEU A 127 2.12 -7.92 13.70
N ASP A 128 3.14 -8.78 13.70
CA ASP A 128 4.31 -8.62 14.58
C ASP A 128 5.11 -7.35 14.26
N VAL A 129 5.27 -7.02 12.98
CA VAL A 129 5.92 -5.75 12.58
C VAL A 129 5.03 -4.57 12.90
N LEU A 130 3.73 -4.63 12.64
CA LEU A 130 2.81 -3.53 12.96
C LEU A 130 2.83 -3.20 14.46
N ARG A 131 2.95 -4.21 15.34
CA ARG A 131 3.06 -4.04 16.79
C ARG A 131 4.40 -3.46 17.23
N SER A 132 5.48 -3.78 16.53
CA SER A 132 6.86 -3.37 16.87
C SER A 132 7.38 -2.17 16.05
N ARG A 133 6.53 -1.58 15.20
CA ARG A 133 6.88 -0.41 14.38
C ARG A 133 7.19 0.80 15.24
N HIS A 134 7.86 1.78 14.64
CA HIS A 134 8.06 3.07 15.28
C HIS A 134 6.69 3.75 15.58
N PRO A 135 6.43 4.20 16.82
CA PRO A 135 5.10 4.59 17.26
C PRO A 135 4.52 5.81 16.54
N ALA A 136 5.37 6.63 15.91
CA ALA A 136 4.95 7.79 15.12
C ALA A 136 4.64 7.48 13.65
N VAL A 137 4.89 6.26 13.16
CA VAL A 137 4.68 5.92 11.75
C VAL A 137 3.23 5.55 11.50
N GLU A 138 2.62 6.29 10.57
CA GLU A 138 1.29 6.04 10.01
C GLU A 138 1.38 4.93 8.95
N VAL A 139 0.47 3.97 8.97
CA VAL A 139 0.49 2.82 8.05
C VAL A 139 -0.81 2.75 7.28
N VAL A 140 -0.74 2.62 5.96
CA VAL A 140 -1.91 2.34 5.12
C VAL A 140 -1.72 1.02 4.41
N ILE A 141 -2.67 0.11 4.57
CA ILE A 141 -2.68 -1.18 3.90
C ILE A 141 -3.86 -1.21 2.93
N THR A 142 -3.61 -1.67 1.70
CA THR A 142 -4.68 -1.78 0.69
C THR A 142 -4.81 -3.20 0.16
N GLY A 143 -5.92 -3.41 -0.55
CA GLY A 143 -6.19 -4.58 -1.37
C GLY A 143 -7.45 -5.33 -0.94
N ARG A 144 -7.82 -6.36 -1.70
CA ARG A 144 -9.01 -7.18 -1.41
C ARG A 144 -8.69 -8.23 -0.36
N TYR A 145 -9.73 -8.81 0.24
CA TYR A 145 -9.62 -9.98 1.11
C TYR A 145 -8.72 -9.77 2.34
N ALA A 146 -8.80 -8.59 2.97
CA ALA A 146 -8.08 -8.33 4.21
C ALA A 146 -8.42 -9.42 5.26
N PRO A 147 -7.43 -10.13 5.82
CA PRO A 147 -7.68 -11.12 6.85
C PRO A 147 -8.33 -10.49 8.09
N GLN A 148 -9.25 -11.20 8.75
CA GLN A 148 -9.97 -10.67 9.92
C GLN A 148 -9.00 -10.20 11.02
N ALA A 149 -7.94 -10.96 11.29
CA ALA A 149 -6.94 -10.57 12.29
C ALA A 149 -6.22 -9.24 11.96
N LEU A 150 -6.14 -8.86 10.68
CA LEU A 150 -5.60 -7.56 10.27
C LEU A 150 -6.64 -6.44 10.45
N ILE A 151 -7.92 -6.74 10.14
CA ILE A 151 -9.04 -5.83 10.39
C ILE A 151 -9.14 -5.51 11.88
N ASP A 152 -9.09 -6.53 12.73
CA ASP A 152 -9.20 -6.39 14.19
C ASP A 152 -8.03 -5.59 14.80
N ALA A 153 -6.85 -5.65 14.16
CA ALA A 153 -5.65 -4.95 14.62
C ALA A 153 -5.53 -3.50 14.09
N ALA A 154 -6.37 -3.11 13.11
CA ALA A 154 -6.31 -1.79 12.51
C ALA A 154 -7.09 -0.76 13.33
N ASP A 155 -6.63 0.48 13.32
CA ASP A 155 -7.30 1.59 13.98
C ASP A 155 -8.43 2.19 13.12
N LEU A 156 -8.33 2.05 11.80
CA LEU A 156 -9.34 2.48 10.84
C LEU A 156 -9.47 1.45 9.72
N VAL A 157 -10.70 1.05 9.43
CA VAL A 157 -11.01 0.15 8.31
C VAL A 157 -12.08 0.77 7.43
N THR A 158 -11.81 0.88 6.14
CA THR A 158 -12.79 1.27 5.12
C THR A 158 -12.97 0.12 4.15
N GLU A 159 -14.20 -0.40 4.08
CA GLU A 159 -14.59 -1.34 3.04
C GLU A 159 -15.19 -0.58 1.84
N MET A 160 -14.54 -0.70 0.70
CA MET A 160 -15.06 -0.19 -0.57
C MET A 160 -15.95 -1.26 -1.19
N CYS A 161 -17.25 -1.06 -1.11
CA CYS A 161 -18.25 -1.94 -1.73
C CYS A 161 -18.39 -1.64 -3.22
N ASP A 162 -18.45 -2.68 -4.06
CA ASP A 162 -18.72 -2.53 -5.49
C ASP A 162 -20.23 -2.39 -5.73
N VAL A 163 -20.75 -1.18 -5.53
CA VAL A 163 -22.18 -0.88 -5.78
C VAL A 163 -22.49 -0.88 -7.27
N LYS A 164 -21.56 -0.34 -8.08
CA LYS A 164 -21.64 -0.32 -9.54
C LYS A 164 -20.26 -0.04 -10.13
N HIS A 165 -19.90 -0.76 -11.19
CA HIS A 165 -18.65 -0.53 -11.92
C HIS A 165 -18.89 -0.59 -13.43
N TYR A 166 -18.40 0.41 -14.19
CA TYR A 166 -18.57 0.46 -15.66
C TYR A 166 -17.91 -0.72 -16.41
N TYR A 167 -17.01 -1.45 -15.75
CA TYR A 167 -16.46 -2.71 -16.26
C TYR A 167 -17.55 -3.75 -16.56
N THR A 168 -18.61 -3.80 -15.75
CA THR A 168 -19.74 -4.72 -16.01
C THR A 168 -20.54 -4.34 -17.27
N GLN A 169 -20.31 -3.15 -17.80
CA GLN A 169 -20.87 -2.65 -19.05
C GLN A 169 -19.89 -2.78 -20.24
N GLY A 170 -18.79 -3.51 -20.07
CA GLY A 170 -17.78 -3.73 -21.11
C GLY A 170 -16.74 -2.62 -21.26
N VAL A 171 -16.74 -1.61 -20.37
CA VAL A 171 -15.73 -0.55 -20.41
C VAL A 171 -14.41 -1.06 -19.83
N LEU A 172 -13.39 -1.11 -20.68
CA LEU A 172 -12.02 -1.52 -20.31
C LEU A 172 -11.26 -0.39 -19.59
N SER A 173 -10.07 -0.72 -19.05
CA SER A 173 -9.22 0.22 -18.34
C SER A 173 -8.82 1.45 -19.18
N ARG A 174 -8.97 2.64 -18.61
CA ARG A 174 -8.70 3.93 -19.26
C ARG A 174 -7.48 4.63 -18.66
N ASP A 175 -6.70 5.30 -19.50
CA ASP A 175 -5.53 6.07 -19.08
C ASP A 175 -5.94 7.26 -18.20
N GLY A 176 -5.22 7.46 -17.10
CA GLY A 176 -5.50 8.49 -16.09
C GLY A 176 -6.65 8.18 -15.15
N ILE A 177 -7.36 7.05 -15.36
CA ILE A 177 -8.52 6.65 -14.54
C ILE A 177 -8.30 5.27 -13.89
N ASP A 178 -7.82 4.29 -14.67
CA ASP A 178 -7.60 2.90 -14.24
C ASP A 178 -6.14 2.46 -14.39
N ARG A 179 -5.33 3.20 -15.16
CA ARG A 179 -3.91 2.99 -15.38
C ARG A 179 -3.14 4.31 -15.43
#